data_AF-A0A0X3PRM6-F1
#
_entry.id   AF-A0A0X3PRM6-F1
#
_cell.length_a   1.000
_cell.length_b   1.000
_cell.length_c   1.000
_cell.angle_alpha   90.00
_cell.angle_beta   90.00
_cell.angle_gamma   90.00
#
_symmetry.space_group_name_H-M   'P 1'
#
loop_
_entity.id
_entity.type
_entity.pdbx_description
1 polymer ?
#
loop_
_entity_poly.entity_id
_entity_poly.type
_entity_poly.pdbx_seq_one_letter_code
_entity_poly.pdbx_strand_id
1 'polypeptide(L)'
;PYLTRCMRFKCHLPRLMIKIVNAYDGMTVHYPLLLLKGSVGGYCGCSQITVNILDSTFEIFEIKSHLSARHFKTLTPLFHGTNELTVACSHHAVSLHLHYLRAGGGPYVRPVYMTFTGDDGKFQAPEDVDCSPLSACKRIGLAVRLLQSILAESIYAEVGIRRTFACAEDKIKPETPAPMIPTSTSSAAVWCVESSLSLSQCLKISPNELWTIVARDLVRSFPYDLPNTKWLVILSCARYKPLEASEPTPSTHEEILLHSSGHCALGADGLALFGPGTLYIWPESLDDLTTVLTNTEKVDRRRFMDDSAHRWTFWANY
;
A
#
# COMPACT_ATOMS: atom_id res chain seq x y z
N PRO A 1 -16.71 57.03 -47.43
CA PRO A 1 -17.51 55.87 -46.97
C PRO A 1 -16.61 54.63 -46.81
N TYR A 2 -15.85 54.58 -45.71
CA TYR A 2 -15.08 53.42 -45.29
C TYR A 2 -15.52 53.09 -43.86
N LEU A 3 -16.16 51.93 -43.67
CA LEU A 3 -16.53 51.39 -42.37
C LEU A 3 -15.84 50.03 -42.21
N THR A 4 -14.65 50.06 -41.64
CA THR A 4 -13.94 48.87 -41.17
C THR A 4 -14.59 48.44 -39.85
N ARG A 5 -15.37 47.36 -39.88
CA ARG A 5 -16.03 46.77 -38.72
C ARG A 5 -15.01 45.91 -37.97
N CYS A 6 -14.44 46.45 -36.90
CA CYS A 6 -13.56 45.70 -35.99
C CYS A 6 -14.37 44.61 -35.26
N MET A 7 -14.22 43.34 -35.67
CA MET A 7 -14.70 42.20 -34.89
C MET A 7 -13.79 42.01 -33.68
N ARG A 8 -14.27 42.39 -32.50
CA ARG A 8 -13.67 41.99 -31.22
C ARG A 8 -14.00 40.52 -30.98
N PHE A 9 -13.06 39.62 -31.25
CA PHE A 9 -13.09 38.27 -30.68
C PHE A 9 -12.93 38.40 -29.16
N LYS A 10 -14.00 38.14 -28.41
CA LYS A 10 -13.87 37.81 -26.98
C LYS A 10 -13.22 36.43 -26.90
N CYS A 11 -11.89 36.38 -26.85
CA CYS A 11 -11.18 35.22 -26.34
C CYS A 11 -11.61 35.03 -24.88
N HIS A 12 -12.54 34.12 -24.63
CA HIS A 12 -12.70 33.54 -23.30
C HIS A 12 -11.46 32.70 -23.02
N LEU A 13 -10.42 33.35 -22.48
CA LEU A 13 -9.35 32.63 -21.81
C LEU A 13 -10.00 31.68 -20.80
N PRO A 14 -9.71 30.37 -20.85
CA PRO A 14 -10.29 29.43 -19.89
C PRO A 14 -9.93 29.89 -18.49
N ARG A 15 -10.94 30.08 -17.64
CA ARG A 15 -10.74 30.44 -16.23
C ARG A 15 -9.78 29.42 -15.61
N LEU A 16 -8.70 29.93 -15.02
CA LEU A 16 -7.80 29.14 -14.19
C LEU A 16 -8.59 28.64 -12.98
N MET A 17 -8.69 27.33 -12.85
CA MET A 17 -9.49 26.70 -11.79
C MET A 17 -8.92 25.33 -11.46
N ILE A 18 -8.71 25.06 -10.17
CA ILE A 18 -8.40 23.70 -9.70
C ILE A 18 -9.73 22.95 -9.59
N LYS A 19 -9.84 21.80 -10.25
CA LYS A 19 -11.00 20.92 -10.21
C LYS A 19 -10.64 19.64 -9.47
N ILE A 20 -11.28 19.41 -8.33
CA ILE A 20 -11.25 18.11 -7.65
C ILE A 20 -12.23 17.18 -8.36
N VAL A 21 -11.81 15.96 -8.67
CA VAL A 21 -12.56 15.05 -9.55
C VAL A 21 -13.32 13.97 -8.77
N ASN A 22 -12.73 13.44 -7.70
CA ASN A 22 -13.31 12.34 -6.93
C ASN A 22 -13.71 12.70 -5.49
N ALA A 23 -13.69 13.98 -5.14
CA ALA A 23 -14.09 14.44 -3.81
C ALA A 23 -14.87 15.76 -3.91
N TYR A 24 -15.71 16.00 -2.91
CA TYR A 24 -16.54 17.19 -2.76
C TYR A 24 -16.59 17.61 -1.29
N ASP A 25 -16.96 18.86 -1.04
CA ASP A 25 -17.04 19.43 0.31
C ASP A 25 -18.09 18.70 1.16
N GLY A 26 -17.70 18.34 2.39
CA GLY A 26 -18.53 17.55 3.31
C GLY A 26 -18.56 16.04 2.99
N MET A 27 -17.71 15.54 2.10
CA MET A 27 -17.67 14.11 1.77
C MET A 27 -17.15 13.28 2.95
N THR A 28 -17.86 12.19 3.26
CA THR A 28 -17.44 11.20 4.26
C THR A 28 -16.78 9.99 3.61
N VAL A 29 -15.66 9.53 4.18
CA VAL A 29 -14.98 8.29 3.81
C VAL A 29 -14.72 7.42 5.04
N HIS A 30 -14.50 6.12 4.80
CA HIS A 30 -14.34 5.11 5.86
C HIS A 30 -12.95 4.45 5.91
N TYR A 31 -11.97 5.10 5.30
CA TYR A 31 -10.56 4.70 5.26
C TYR A 31 -9.68 5.95 5.33
N PRO A 32 -8.50 5.88 5.97
CA PRO A 32 -7.73 7.06 6.35
C PRO A 32 -6.73 7.52 5.28
N LEU A 33 -6.58 6.83 4.15
CA LEU A 33 -5.68 7.26 3.08
C LEU A 33 -6.48 7.41 1.79
N LEU A 34 -6.83 8.65 1.43
CA LEU A 34 -7.61 8.93 0.23
C LEU A 34 -6.70 9.17 -0.96
N LEU A 35 -6.91 8.48 -2.08
CA LEU A 35 -6.26 8.86 -3.34
C LEU A 35 -7.04 10.03 -3.95
N LEU A 36 -6.64 11.25 -3.63
CA LEU A 36 -7.23 12.47 -4.17
C LEU A 36 -6.80 12.68 -5.62
N LYS A 37 -7.77 12.96 -6.51
CA LYS A 37 -7.57 13.17 -7.94
C LYS A 37 -8.13 14.53 -8.33
N GLY A 38 -7.41 15.23 -9.18
CA GLY A 38 -7.90 16.49 -9.73
C GLY A 38 -7.17 16.92 -10.98
N SER A 39 -7.57 18.09 -11.48
CA SER A 39 -6.95 18.73 -12.63
C SER A 39 -6.90 20.24 -12.47
N VAL A 40 -6.00 20.87 -13.22
CA VAL A 40 -5.88 22.33 -13.31
C VAL A 40 -6.41 22.76 -14.68
N GLY A 41 -7.52 23.51 -14.66
CA GLY A 41 -8.09 24.17 -15.82
C GLY A 41 -7.32 25.44 -16.18
N GLY A 42 -7.24 25.75 -17.48
CA GLY A 42 -6.35 26.80 -17.99
C GLY A 42 -4.86 26.40 -17.93
N TYR A 43 -3.98 27.21 -18.50
CA TYR A 43 -2.53 27.00 -18.40
C TYR A 43 -1.93 28.09 -17.52
N CYS A 44 -1.40 27.71 -16.35
CA CYS A 44 -0.67 28.62 -15.45
C CYS A 44 0.82 28.30 -15.32
N GLY A 45 1.35 27.34 -16.08
CA GLY A 45 2.78 26.97 -16.03
C GLY A 45 3.23 26.18 -14.80
N CYS A 46 2.34 25.90 -13.84
CA CYS A 46 2.68 25.08 -12.66
C CYS A 46 2.99 23.63 -13.06
N SER A 47 4.06 23.07 -12.51
CA SER A 47 4.43 21.65 -12.63
C SER A 47 4.00 20.81 -11.42
N GLN A 48 3.54 21.46 -10.34
CA GLN A 48 3.15 20.83 -9.09
C GLN A 48 1.94 21.52 -8.47
N ILE A 49 1.27 20.78 -7.60
CA ILE A 49 0.30 21.28 -6.63
C ILE A 49 0.74 20.91 -5.22
N THR A 50 0.20 21.64 -4.26
CA THR A 50 0.32 21.37 -2.83
C THR A 50 -1.06 21.01 -2.27
N VAL A 51 -1.12 20.00 -1.42
CA VAL A 51 -2.29 19.67 -0.61
C VAL A 51 -1.92 19.85 0.85
N ASN A 52 -2.50 20.87 1.46
CA ASN A 52 -2.38 21.12 2.90
C ASN A 52 -3.58 20.53 3.60
N ILE A 53 -3.35 19.82 4.69
CA ILE A 53 -4.38 19.14 5.48
C ILE A 53 -4.23 19.66 6.89
N LEU A 54 -5.26 20.35 7.37
CA LEU A 54 -5.37 20.73 8.77
C LEU A 54 -6.18 19.65 9.48
N ASP A 55 -5.55 19.03 10.47
CA ASP A 55 -6.20 18.01 11.28
C ASP A 55 -6.96 18.60 12.47
N SER A 56 -7.55 17.74 13.30
CA SER A 56 -8.26 18.15 14.51
C SER A 56 -7.36 18.75 15.61
N THR A 57 -6.04 18.60 15.49
CA THR A 57 -5.04 19.15 16.42
C THR A 57 -4.43 20.46 15.93
N PHE A 58 -4.89 20.96 14.78
CA PHE A 58 -4.39 22.15 14.08
C PHE A 58 -2.96 22.02 13.56
N GLU A 59 -2.46 20.79 13.38
CA GLU A 59 -1.21 20.55 12.68
C GLU A 59 -1.44 20.52 11.16
N ILE A 60 -0.51 21.12 10.41
CA ILE A 60 -0.56 21.17 8.95
C ILE A 60 0.30 20.06 8.38
N PHE A 61 -0.33 19.16 7.65
CA PHE A 61 0.36 18.17 6.82
C PHE A 61 0.41 18.65 5.37
N GLU A 62 1.61 18.82 4.81
CA GLU A 62 1.82 19.27 3.44
C GLU A 62 2.20 18.09 2.53
N ILE A 63 1.51 17.97 1.38
CA ILE A 63 1.89 17.02 0.34
C ILE A 63 2.10 17.75 -0.98
N LYS A 64 3.21 17.45 -1.65
CA LYS A 64 3.48 17.92 -3.01
C LYS A 64 3.16 16.83 -4.01
N SER A 65 2.43 17.18 -5.07
CA SER A 65 2.12 16.26 -6.16
C SER A 65 2.44 16.89 -7.51
N HIS A 66 3.07 16.10 -8.38
CA HIS A 66 3.41 16.52 -9.72
C HIS A 66 2.17 16.55 -10.62
N LEU A 67 2.10 17.56 -11.48
CA LEU A 67 1.11 17.66 -12.54
C LEU A 67 1.60 16.90 -13.77
N SER A 68 0.83 15.89 -14.18
CA SER A 68 1.02 15.18 -15.45
C SER A 68 -0.17 15.44 -16.36
N ALA A 69 0.07 16.00 -17.54
CA ALA A 69 -0.98 16.44 -18.47
C ALA A 69 -2.08 17.29 -17.78
N ARG A 70 -1.69 18.17 -16.84
CA ARG A 70 -2.57 18.99 -15.98
C ARG A 70 -3.44 18.23 -14.99
N HIS A 71 -3.19 16.95 -14.78
CA HIS A 71 -3.85 16.13 -13.77
C HIS A 71 -2.88 15.86 -12.63
N PHE A 72 -3.41 15.69 -11.43
CA PHE A 72 -2.65 15.22 -10.29
C PHE A 72 -3.36 14.04 -9.63
N LYS A 73 -2.57 13.23 -8.96
CA LYS A 73 -3.01 12.19 -8.03
C LYS A 73 -2.13 12.26 -6.81
N THR A 74 -2.72 12.20 -5.64
CA THR A 74 -1.96 12.21 -4.39
C THR A 74 -2.64 11.37 -3.33
N LEU A 75 -1.84 10.75 -2.47
CA LEU A 75 -2.33 10.03 -1.31
C LEU A 75 -2.44 11.01 -0.15
N THR A 76 -3.67 11.24 0.28
CA THR A 76 -4.05 12.27 1.25
C THR A 76 -4.41 11.57 2.56
N PRO A 77 -3.57 11.64 3.60
CA PRO A 77 -3.88 11.11 4.92
C PRO A 77 -5.04 11.90 5.53
N LEU A 78 -6.01 11.19 6.09
CA LEU A 78 -7.17 11.75 6.76
C LEU A 78 -7.18 11.29 8.21
N PHE A 79 -7.24 12.27 9.10
CA PHE A 79 -7.35 12.10 10.53
C PHE A 79 -8.82 11.88 10.91
N HIS A 80 -9.05 11.16 12.00
CA HIS A 80 -10.40 10.83 12.42
C HIS A 80 -11.22 12.10 12.69
N GLY A 81 -12.42 12.18 12.13
CA GLY A 81 -13.26 13.38 12.19
C GLY A 81 -13.09 14.26 10.95
N THR A 82 -13.16 15.58 11.14
CA THR A 82 -13.11 16.56 10.06
C THR A 82 -11.67 16.92 9.72
N ASN A 83 -11.37 16.95 8.42
CA ASN A 83 -10.11 17.36 7.82
C ASN A 83 -10.40 18.54 6.91
N GLU A 84 -9.73 19.67 7.13
CA GLU A 84 -9.79 20.80 6.20
C GLU A 84 -8.64 20.68 5.20
N LEU A 85 -8.99 20.55 3.93
CA LEU A 85 -8.03 20.40 2.84
C LEU A 85 -7.96 21.68 2.04
N THR A 86 -6.75 22.16 1.79
CA THR A 86 -6.49 23.22 0.80
C THR A 86 -5.59 22.67 -0.29
N VAL A 87 -6.13 22.61 -1.51
CA VAL A 87 -5.39 22.21 -2.72
C VAL A 87 -5.01 23.46 -3.49
N ALA A 88 -3.71 23.70 -3.65
CA ALA A 88 -3.19 24.94 -4.20
C ALA A 88 -2.10 24.72 -5.24
N CYS A 89 -1.97 25.70 -6.13
CA CYS A 89 -0.74 25.97 -6.86
C CYS A 89 -0.37 27.45 -6.62
N SER A 90 0.70 27.95 -7.23
CA SER A 90 1.13 29.35 -7.04
C SER A 90 0.12 30.41 -7.50
N HIS A 91 -0.95 30.01 -8.21
CA HIS A 91 -1.92 30.93 -8.82
C HIS A 91 -3.35 30.77 -8.33
N HIS A 92 -3.68 29.63 -7.72
CA HIS A 92 -5.05 29.30 -7.36
C HIS A 92 -5.07 28.32 -6.20
N ALA A 93 -6.12 28.40 -5.39
CA ALA A 93 -6.37 27.47 -4.30
C ALA A 93 -7.87 27.15 -4.23
N VAL A 94 -8.17 25.93 -3.82
CA VAL A 94 -9.52 25.48 -3.49
C VAL A 94 -9.49 24.74 -2.16
N SER A 95 -10.48 24.98 -1.32
CA SER A 95 -10.61 24.33 -0.02
C SER A 95 -11.88 23.47 0.03
N LEU A 96 -11.80 22.37 0.76
CA LEU A 96 -12.93 21.48 1.03
C LEU A 96 -12.73 20.76 2.37
N HIS A 97 -13.84 20.37 2.99
CA HIS A 97 -13.86 19.60 4.21
C HIS A 97 -14.13 18.13 3.89
N LEU A 98 -13.32 17.24 4.43
CA LEU A 98 -13.51 15.79 4.34
C LEU A 98 -13.70 15.19 5.72
N HIS A 99 -14.61 14.24 5.85
CA HIS A 99 -14.85 13.53 7.10
C HIS A 99 -14.35 12.10 7.00
N TYR A 100 -13.40 11.73 7.85
CA TYR A 100 -13.02 10.32 8.01
C TYR A 100 -13.68 9.74 9.26
N LEU A 101 -14.57 8.77 9.05
CA LEU A 101 -15.22 8.02 10.12
C LEU A 101 -14.85 6.54 10.00
N ARG A 102 -14.37 5.93 11.06
CA ARG A 102 -14.04 4.49 11.03
C ARG A 102 -15.27 3.64 10.74
N ALA A 103 -15.12 2.65 9.88
CA ALA A 103 -16.14 1.61 9.74
C ALA A 103 -16.20 0.79 11.04
N GLY A 104 -17.33 0.86 11.76
CA GLY A 104 -17.54 0.10 12.98
C GLY A 104 -18.25 -1.23 12.74
N GLY A 105 -17.97 -2.23 13.58
CA GLY A 105 -18.85 -3.39 13.78
C GLY A 105 -18.91 -4.43 12.67
N GLY A 106 -17.86 -4.63 11.88
CA GLY A 106 -17.82 -5.63 10.80
C GLY A 106 -16.50 -6.40 10.70
N PRO A 107 -16.37 -7.30 9.70
CA PRO A 107 -15.14 -8.03 9.45
C PRO A 107 -13.97 -7.10 9.12
N TYR A 108 -12.77 -7.47 9.54
CA TYR A 108 -11.56 -6.71 9.31
C TYR A 108 -10.41 -7.59 8.83
N VAL A 109 -9.46 -6.97 8.15
CA VAL A 109 -8.20 -7.59 7.74
C VAL A 109 -7.15 -7.36 8.82
N ARG A 110 -6.47 -8.43 9.25
CA ARG A 110 -5.31 -8.35 10.13
C ARG A 110 -4.05 -8.81 9.40
N PRO A 111 -3.14 -7.89 9.07
CA PRO A 111 -1.85 -8.27 8.50
C PRO A 111 -0.90 -8.75 9.60
N VAL A 112 -0.18 -9.82 9.31
CA VAL A 112 0.79 -10.47 10.21
C VAL A 112 2.06 -10.77 9.43
N TYR A 113 3.19 -10.37 9.97
CA TYR A 113 4.48 -10.92 9.59
C TYR A 113 4.80 -12.09 10.51
N MET A 114 5.09 -13.25 9.95
CA MET A 114 5.31 -14.47 10.74
C MET A 114 6.76 -14.93 10.66
N THR A 115 7.39 -15.05 11.83
CA THR A 115 8.74 -15.60 12.01
C THR A 115 8.67 -17.06 12.43
N PHE A 116 9.80 -17.74 12.43
CA PHE A 116 9.89 -19.15 12.80
C PHE A 116 10.80 -19.33 14.01
N THR A 117 10.50 -20.32 14.86
CA THR A 117 11.27 -20.57 16.08
C THR A 117 12.75 -20.80 15.74
N GLY A 118 13.62 -20.03 16.40
CA GLY A 118 15.08 -20.14 16.25
C GLY A 118 15.63 -19.51 14.97
N ASP A 119 14.83 -18.76 14.21
CA ASP A 119 15.25 -17.94 13.07
C ASP A 119 15.31 -16.45 13.45
N ASP A 120 16.13 -15.66 12.74
CA ASP A 120 16.22 -14.22 12.99
C ASP A 120 15.05 -13.42 12.39
N GLY A 121 14.15 -14.12 11.67
CA GLY A 121 12.94 -13.57 11.11
C GLY A 121 13.18 -12.64 9.94
N LYS A 122 14.39 -12.59 9.38
CA LYS A 122 14.68 -11.72 8.24
C LYS A 122 14.07 -12.28 6.96
N PHE A 123 13.62 -11.39 6.08
CA PHE A 123 13.33 -11.77 4.69
C PHE A 123 14.61 -11.69 3.84
N GLN A 124 14.57 -12.24 2.63
CA GLN A 124 15.70 -12.14 1.71
C GLN A 124 15.76 -10.75 1.07
N ALA A 125 16.92 -10.11 1.10
CA ALA A 125 17.16 -8.81 0.49
C ALA A 125 18.63 -8.64 0.07
N PRO A 126 18.95 -7.65 -0.79
CA PRO A 126 20.31 -7.15 -0.98
C PRO A 126 20.97 -6.65 0.31
N GLU A 127 22.30 -6.54 0.31
CA GLU A 127 23.11 -6.19 1.51
C GLU A 127 22.80 -4.79 2.06
N ASP A 128 22.37 -3.87 1.20
CA ASP A 128 22.07 -2.47 1.52
C ASP A 128 20.59 -2.23 1.88
N VAL A 129 19.76 -3.28 1.88
CA VAL A 129 18.34 -3.19 2.19
C VAL A 129 18.06 -3.77 3.58
N ASP A 130 17.41 -2.99 4.44
CA ASP A 130 16.94 -3.48 5.74
C ASP A 130 15.93 -4.63 5.52
N CYS A 131 16.30 -5.81 6.02
CA CYS A 131 15.50 -7.02 5.93
C CYS A 131 14.96 -7.51 7.27
N SER A 132 15.00 -6.66 8.29
CA SER A 132 14.50 -6.97 9.63
C SER A 132 12.99 -7.20 9.66
N PRO A 133 12.47 -7.91 10.69
CA PRO A 133 11.03 -8.02 10.94
C PRO A 133 10.33 -6.66 11.05
N LEU A 134 11.02 -5.64 11.58
CA LEU A 134 10.49 -4.29 11.68
C LEU A 134 10.29 -3.67 10.29
N SER A 135 11.30 -3.76 9.41
CA SER A 135 11.18 -3.32 8.01
C SER A 135 10.06 -4.06 7.29
N ALA A 136 9.97 -5.38 7.46
CA ALA A 136 8.90 -6.20 6.87
C ALA A 136 7.51 -5.68 7.29
N CYS A 137 7.31 -5.43 8.59
CA CYS A 137 6.05 -4.92 9.10
C CYS A 137 5.70 -3.53 8.55
N LYS A 138 6.66 -2.62 8.38
CA LYS A 138 6.42 -1.30 7.77
C LYS A 138 5.93 -1.44 6.32
N ARG A 139 6.63 -2.25 5.53
CA ARG A 139 6.33 -2.50 4.11
C ARG A 139 4.94 -3.10 3.93
N ILE A 140 4.61 -4.11 4.76
CA ILE A 140 3.29 -4.74 4.78
C ILE A 140 2.21 -3.74 5.18
N GLY A 141 2.45 -2.95 6.23
CA GLY A 141 1.49 -1.98 6.75
C GLY A 141 1.10 -0.92 5.72
N LEU A 142 2.10 -0.40 4.99
CA LEU A 142 1.88 0.53 3.89
C LEU A 142 1.16 -0.15 2.72
N ALA A 143 1.60 -1.33 2.29
CA ALA A 143 0.98 -2.05 1.18
C ALA A 143 -0.51 -2.34 1.43
N VAL A 144 -0.87 -2.76 2.63
CA VAL A 144 -2.27 -2.99 3.04
C VAL A 144 -3.07 -1.70 3.00
N ARG A 145 -2.49 -0.58 3.47
CA ARG A 145 -3.16 0.72 3.41
C ARG A 145 -3.39 1.17 1.97
N LEU A 146 -2.40 1.00 1.09
CA LEU A 146 -2.52 1.33 -0.33
C LEU A 146 -3.56 0.45 -1.02
N LEU A 147 -3.59 -0.85 -0.74
CA LEU A 147 -4.62 -1.76 -1.24
C LEU A 147 -6.02 -1.32 -0.78
N GLN A 148 -6.16 -0.89 0.48
CA GLN A 148 -7.41 -0.36 1.00
C GLN A 148 -7.88 0.86 0.20
N SER A 149 -6.98 1.82 -0.09
CA SER A 149 -7.25 3.01 -0.88
C SER A 149 -7.61 2.69 -2.33
N ILE A 150 -6.83 1.84 -2.99
CA ILE A 150 -7.02 1.46 -4.39
C ILE A 150 -8.36 0.75 -4.54
N LEU A 151 -8.69 -0.20 -3.66
CA LEU A 151 -9.97 -0.90 -3.70
C LEU A 151 -11.15 0.06 -3.54
N ALA A 152 -11.08 1.00 -2.58
CA ALA A 152 -12.13 1.99 -2.38
C ALA A 152 -12.40 2.83 -3.63
N GLU A 153 -11.32 3.26 -4.30
CA GLU A 153 -11.40 4.13 -5.45
C GLU A 153 -11.74 3.40 -6.75
N SER A 154 -11.31 2.16 -6.89
CA SER A 154 -11.71 1.29 -8.01
C SER A 154 -13.20 0.96 -7.92
N ILE A 155 -13.70 0.57 -6.74
CA ILE A 155 -15.15 0.35 -6.56
C ILE A 155 -15.93 1.64 -6.79
N TYR A 156 -15.45 2.78 -6.27
CA TYR A 156 -16.08 4.08 -6.53
C TYR A 156 -16.16 4.41 -8.03
N ALA A 157 -15.10 4.13 -8.80
CA ALA A 157 -15.08 4.39 -10.24
C ALA A 157 -16.14 3.55 -11.01
N GLU A 158 -16.41 2.33 -10.56
CA GLU A 158 -17.35 1.41 -11.21
C GLU A 158 -18.80 1.62 -10.77
N VAL A 159 -19.04 1.83 -9.47
CA VAL A 159 -20.41 1.83 -8.90
C VAL A 159 -20.81 3.14 -8.20
N GLY A 160 -19.95 4.15 -8.19
CA GLY A 160 -20.23 5.47 -7.61
C GLY A 160 -20.24 5.53 -6.08
N ILE A 161 -19.92 4.42 -5.40
CA ILE A 161 -19.88 4.32 -3.93
C ILE A 161 -18.53 3.77 -3.50
N ARG A 162 -17.87 4.43 -2.54
CA ARG A 162 -16.63 3.94 -1.94
C ARG A 162 -16.90 2.78 -0.99
N ARG A 163 -16.29 1.63 -1.25
CA ARG A 163 -16.27 0.49 -0.32
C ARG A 163 -14.90 -0.14 -0.31
N THR A 164 -14.44 -0.53 0.87
CA THR A 164 -13.18 -1.24 1.05
C THR A 164 -13.25 -2.03 2.36
N PHE A 165 -12.26 -2.87 2.62
CA PHE A 165 -12.18 -3.63 3.86
C PHE A 165 -11.75 -2.72 5.03
N ALA A 166 -12.19 -3.05 6.24
CA ALA A 166 -11.62 -2.48 7.47
C ALA A 166 -10.29 -3.18 7.81
N CYS A 167 -9.38 -2.48 8.49
CA CYS A 167 -8.17 -3.09 9.06
C CYS A 167 -8.35 -3.28 10.57
N ALA A 168 -7.64 -4.25 11.14
CA ALA A 168 -7.54 -4.41 12.58
C ALA A 168 -7.03 -3.10 13.22
N GLU A 169 -7.60 -2.77 14.38
CA GLU A 169 -7.19 -1.61 15.18
C GLU A 169 -6.13 -2.01 16.21
N ASP A 170 -5.42 -1.03 16.75
CA ASP A 170 -4.45 -1.19 17.85
C ASP A 170 -5.10 -1.53 19.21
N LYS A 171 -6.39 -1.89 19.21
CA LYS A 171 -7.10 -2.23 20.44
C LYS A 171 -6.50 -3.49 21.03
N ILE A 172 -5.73 -3.30 22.10
CA ILE A 172 -5.19 -4.37 22.92
C ILE A 172 -6.37 -5.02 23.63
N LYS A 173 -6.81 -6.18 23.12
CA LYS A 173 -7.64 -7.10 23.89
C LYS A 173 -6.71 -7.84 24.87
N PRO A 174 -7.22 -8.34 26.02
CA PRO A 174 -6.45 -9.23 26.88
C PRO A 174 -5.77 -10.34 26.05
N GLU A 175 -4.55 -10.71 26.39
CA GLU A 175 -3.79 -11.82 25.75
C GLU A 175 -3.42 -11.63 24.27
N THR A 176 -3.84 -10.53 23.61
CA THR A 176 -3.44 -10.21 22.24
C THR A 176 -2.12 -9.45 22.24
N PRO A 177 -1.12 -9.87 21.44
CA PRO A 177 0.14 -9.13 21.34
C PRO A 177 -0.10 -7.71 20.81
N ALA A 178 0.73 -6.77 21.28
CA ALA A 178 0.78 -5.44 20.69
C ALA A 178 1.28 -5.53 19.23
N PRO A 179 0.79 -4.69 18.32
CA PRO A 179 1.34 -4.64 16.98
C PRO A 179 2.79 -4.15 17.01
N MET A 180 3.63 -4.68 16.11
CA MET A 180 4.99 -4.19 15.90
C MET A 180 4.97 -2.82 15.21
N ILE A 181 4.01 -2.60 14.31
CA ILE A 181 3.74 -1.31 13.69
C ILE A 181 2.32 -0.88 14.08
N PRO A 182 2.14 0.24 14.80
CA PRO A 182 0.82 0.74 15.15
C PRO A 182 0.08 1.30 13.93
N THR A 183 -1.24 1.41 14.03
CA THR A 183 -2.07 1.99 12.98
C THR A 183 -1.78 3.48 12.82
N SER A 184 -1.65 3.93 11.57
CA SER A 184 -1.53 5.33 11.21
C SER A 184 -2.38 5.64 9.99
N THR A 185 -2.40 6.89 9.54
CA THR A 185 -3.08 7.25 8.29
C THR A 185 -2.47 6.55 7.08
N SER A 186 -1.15 6.36 7.07
CA SER A 186 -0.38 5.77 5.97
C SER A 186 -0.07 4.28 6.13
N SER A 187 -0.23 3.71 7.31
CA SER A 187 0.07 2.30 7.59
C SER A 187 -1.08 1.62 8.31
N ALA A 188 -1.39 0.37 7.94
CA ALA A 188 -2.18 -0.52 8.79
C ALA A 188 -1.35 -0.98 9.99
N ALA A 189 -2.03 -1.38 11.07
CA ALA A 189 -1.39 -2.05 12.19
C ALA A 189 -0.87 -3.42 11.75
N VAL A 190 0.37 -3.78 12.07
CA VAL A 190 0.97 -5.08 11.70
C VAL A 190 1.55 -5.76 12.92
N TRP A 191 1.23 -7.05 13.08
CA TRP A 191 1.75 -7.88 14.16
C TRP A 191 2.91 -8.74 13.65
N CYS A 192 3.97 -8.84 14.44
CA CYS A 192 5.00 -9.84 14.22
C CYS A 192 4.76 -11.00 15.20
N VAL A 193 4.53 -12.20 14.68
CA VAL A 193 4.20 -13.38 15.50
C VAL A 193 5.16 -14.51 15.14
N GLU A 194 5.66 -15.21 16.14
CA GLU A 194 6.47 -16.41 15.94
C GLU A 194 5.57 -17.64 15.76
N SER A 195 5.82 -18.42 14.71
CA SER A 195 5.17 -19.72 14.50
C SER A 195 5.70 -20.75 15.50
N SER A 196 4.89 -21.77 15.78
CA SER A 196 5.34 -22.97 16.51
C SER A 196 6.32 -23.85 15.74
N LEU A 197 6.53 -23.59 14.44
CA LEU A 197 7.50 -24.29 13.60
C LEU A 197 8.87 -23.62 13.65
N SER A 198 9.92 -24.45 13.62
CA SER A 198 11.25 -24.00 13.20
C SER A 198 11.31 -23.81 11.69
N LEU A 199 12.24 -22.97 11.23
CA LEU A 199 12.45 -22.75 9.79
C LEU A 199 12.73 -24.08 9.06
N SER A 200 13.53 -24.95 9.67
CA SER A 200 13.88 -26.26 9.08
C SER A 200 12.67 -27.19 8.88
N GLN A 201 11.65 -27.09 9.73
CA GLN A 201 10.40 -27.84 9.59
C GLN A 201 9.51 -27.20 8.53
N CYS A 202 9.38 -25.87 8.53
CA CYS A 202 8.61 -25.14 7.53
C CYS A 202 9.04 -25.49 6.10
N LEU A 203 10.34 -25.65 5.85
CA LEU A 203 10.88 -25.95 4.52
C LEU A 203 10.63 -27.41 4.06
N LYS A 204 10.14 -28.29 4.93
CA LYS A 204 9.93 -29.73 4.65
C LYS A 204 8.46 -30.12 4.50
N ILE A 205 7.55 -29.29 4.99
CA ILE A 205 6.11 -29.58 4.96
C ILE A 205 5.47 -29.04 3.69
N SER A 206 4.31 -29.62 3.33
CA SER A 206 3.56 -29.15 2.17
C SER A 206 2.95 -27.76 2.42
N PRO A 207 2.68 -26.96 1.38
CA PRO A 207 2.02 -25.66 1.53
C PRO A 207 0.65 -25.73 2.26
N ASN A 208 -0.14 -26.79 2.04
CA ASN A 208 -1.43 -26.98 2.71
C ASN A 208 -1.28 -27.29 4.21
N GLU A 209 -0.27 -28.09 4.57
CA GLU A 209 0.04 -28.40 5.95
C GLU A 209 0.57 -27.15 6.68
N LEU A 210 1.44 -26.39 6.02
CA LEU A 210 1.92 -25.09 6.50
C LEU A 210 0.76 -24.13 6.76
N TRP A 211 -0.18 -23.99 5.81
CA TRP A 211 -1.37 -23.17 5.97
C TRP A 211 -2.18 -23.58 7.21
N THR A 212 -2.37 -24.88 7.42
CA THR A 212 -3.12 -25.41 8.58
C THR A 212 -2.45 -25.07 9.91
N ILE A 213 -1.13 -25.18 9.96
CA ILE A 213 -0.36 -24.90 11.17
C ILE A 213 -0.35 -23.39 11.45
N VAL A 214 -0.14 -22.55 10.43
CA VAL A 214 -0.22 -21.09 10.55
C VAL A 214 -1.60 -20.66 11.05
N ALA A 215 -2.68 -21.22 10.50
CA ALA A 215 -4.03 -20.93 10.97
C ALA A 215 -4.20 -21.25 12.47
N ARG A 216 -3.65 -22.38 12.95
CA ARG A 216 -3.67 -22.75 14.37
C ARG A 216 -2.86 -21.77 15.24
N ASP A 217 -1.67 -21.38 14.78
CA ASP A 217 -0.81 -20.42 15.48
C ASP A 217 -1.49 -19.04 15.61
N LEU A 218 -2.22 -18.60 14.59
CA LEU A 218 -3.00 -17.37 14.62
C LEU A 218 -4.14 -17.44 15.63
N VAL A 219 -4.91 -18.53 15.64
CA VAL A 219 -6.01 -18.70 16.63
C VAL A 219 -5.48 -18.69 18.06
N ARG A 220 -4.31 -19.30 18.29
CA ARG A 220 -3.66 -19.25 19.61
C ARG A 220 -3.20 -17.84 19.98
N SER A 221 -2.66 -17.09 19.03
CA SER A 221 -2.13 -15.74 19.26
C SER A 221 -3.23 -14.68 19.35
N PHE A 222 -4.39 -14.95 18.77
CA PHE A 222 -5.52 -14.03 18.66
C PHE A 222 -6.86 -14.74 18.93
N PRO A 223 -7.09 -15.26 20.15
CA PRO A 223 -8.25 -16.09 20.46
C PRO A 223 -9.61 -15.37 20.32
N TYR A 224 -9.61 -14.04 20.34
CA TYR A 224 -10.82 -13.20 20.27
C TYR A 224 -11.13 -12.61 18.88
N ASP A 225 -10.42 -13.07 17.85
CA ASP A 225 -10.51 -12.48 16.51
C ASP A 225 -11.43 -13.26 15.56
N LEU A 226 -11.67 -14.55 15.83
CA LEU A 226 -12.68 -15.32 15.10
C LEU A 226 -14.11 -14.96 15.57
N PRO A 227 -15.11 -14.91 14.66
CA PRO A 227 -15.06 -15.20 13.22
C PRO A 227 -14.84 -13.97 12.32
N ASN A 228 -14.62 -12.78 12.89
CA ASN A 228 -14.68 -11.51 12.17
C ASN A 228 -13.35 -11.11 11.49
N THR A 229 -12.37 -12.01 11.41
CA THR A 229 -11.04 -11.68 10.92
C THR A 229 -10.73 -12.38 9.61
N LYS A 230 -10.13 -11.61 8.70
CA LYS A 230 -9.43 -12.10 7.52
C LYS A 230 -7.94 -11.85 7.73
N TRP A 231 -7.14 -12.90 7.66
CA TRP A 231 -5.71 -12.85 7.92
C TRP A 231 -4.95 -12.67 6.62
N LEU A 232 -4.03 -11.71 6.61
CA LEU A 232 -3.02 -11.58 5.58
C LEU A 232 -1.67 -11.86 6.21
N VAL A 233 -1.09 -13.03 5.95
CA VAL A 233 0.16 -13.46 6.57
C VAL A 233 1.28 -13.47 5.53
N ILE A 234 2.37 -12.79 5.85
CA ILE A 234 3.64 -12.88 5.11
C ILE A 234 4.64 -13.67 5.93
N LEU A 235 5.12 -14.80 5.40
CA LEU A 235 6.04 -15.70 6.11
C LEU A 235 7.49 -15.34 5.87
N SER A 236 8.29 -15.06 6.89
CA SER A 236 9.73 -14.78 6.75
C SER A 236 10.57 -15.84 6.01
N CYS A 237 10.07 -17.06 5.75
CA CYS A 237 10.86 -18.22 5.32
C CYS A 237 11.19 -18.32 3.82
N ALA A 238 10.56 -17.54 2.93
CA ALA A 238 10.83 -17.69 1.50
C ALA A 238 12.28 -17.27 1.17
N ARG A 239 12.99 -18.11 0.42
CA ARG A 239 14.36 -17.87 -0.05
C ARG A 239 14.48 -18.29 -1.51
N TYR A 240 14.96 -17.38 -2.34
CA TYR A 240 15.43 -17.66 -3.69
C TYR A 240 16.91 -18.09 -3.62
N LYS A 241 17.24 -19.25 -4.18
CA LYS A 241 18.61 -19.74 -4.23
C LYS A 241 19.36 -19.04 -5.37
N PRO A 242 20.49 -18.37 -5.08
CA PRO A 242 21.33 -17.81 -6.14
C PRO A 242 21.76 -18.88 -7.13
N LEU A 243 21.81 -18.51 -8.41
CA LEU A 243 22.17 -19.41 -9.50
C LEU A 243 23.69 -19.56 -9.62
N GLU A 244 24.13 -20.80 -9.76
CA GLU A 244 25.50 -21.15 -10.11
C GLU A 244 25.86 -20.64 -11.51
N ALA A 245 27.14 -20.38 -11.77
CA ALA A 245 27.60 -19.71 -13.00
C ALA A 245 27.15 -20.40 -14.29
N SER A 246 26.99 -21.73 -14.29
CA SER A 246 26.54 -22.53 -15.43
C SER A 246 25.03 -22.62 -15.57
N GLU A 247 24.24 -22.21 -14.57
CA GLU A 247 22.79 -22.33 -14.60
C GLU A 247 22.14 -21.22 -15.44
N PRO A 248 21.16 -21.58 -16.31
CA PRO A 248 20.40 -20.60 -17.06
C PRO A 248 19.51 -19.78 -16.12
N THR A 249 19.27 -18.51 -16.45
CA THR A 249 18.37 -17.66 -15.67
C THR A 249 16.91 -18.09 -15.88
N PRO A 250 16.16 -18.42 -14.81
CA PRO A 250 14.76 -18.83 -14.87
C PRO A 250 13.91 -17.83 -15.63
N SER A 251 13.22 -18.28 -16.66
CA SER A 251 12.40 -17.49 -17.58
C SER A 251 10.90 -17.65 -17.35
N THR A 252 10.48 -18.77 -16.76
CA THR A 252 9.08 -19.06 -16.42
C THR A 252 8.84 -18.99 -14.92
N HIS A 253 7.58 -18.80 -14.53
CA HIS A 253 7.19 -18.82 -13.10
C HIS A 253 7.52 -20.16 -12.44
N GLU A 254 7.31 -21.28 -13.13
CA GLU A 254 7.63 -22.62 -12.62
C GLU A 254 9.13 -22.78 -12.36
N GLU A 255 9.99 -22.32 -13.27
CA GLU A 255 11.44 -22.30 -13.07
C GLU A 255 11.84 -21.43 -11.87
N ILE A 256 11.23 -20.25 -11.69
CA ILE A 256 11.48 -19.39 -10.53
C ILE A 256 11.12 -20.12 -9.22
N LEU A 257 9.99 -20.83 -9.21
CA LEU A 257 9.56 -21.61 -8.04
C LEU A 257 10.48 -22.80 -7.75
N LEU A 258 11.04 -23.46 -8.75
CA LEU A 258 12.03 -24.53 -8.56
C LEU A 258 13.31 -24.03 -7.84
N HIS A 259 13.67 -22.77 -8.05
CA HIS A 259 14.78 -22.11 -7.36
C HIS A 259 14.37 -21.44 -6.04
N SER A 260 13.11 -21.54 -5.64
CA SER A 260 12.57 -20.92 -4.43
C SER A 260 12.21 -21.98 -3.38
N SER A 261 12.69 -21.81 -2.15
CA SER A 261 12.28 -22.62 -1.01
C SER A 261 11.40 -21.81 -0.06
N GLY A 262 10.39 -22.45 0.54
CA GLY A 262 9.47 -21.79 1.47
C GLY A 262 8.52 -20.78 0.81
N HIS A 263 8.49 -20.70 -0.52
CA HIS A 263 7.53 -19.87 -1.24
C HIS A 263 6.12 -20.43 -1.04
N CYS A 264 5.17 -19.53 -0.77
CA CYS A 264 3.75 -19.86 -0.70
C CYS A 264 2.93 -18.69 -1.24
N ALA A 265 1.79 -19.01 -1.84
CA ALA A 265 0.76 -18.08 -2.26
C ALA A 265 -0.58 -18.83 -2.18
N LEU A 266 -1.16 -18.91 -0.99
CA LEU A 266 -2.36 -19.69 -0.70
C LEU A 266 -3.44 -18.82 -0.08
N GLY A 267 -4.70 -19.06 -0.44
CA GLY A 267 -5.84 -18.36 0.14
C GLY A 267 -7.04 -19.28 0.29
N ALA A 268 -7.54 -19.43 1.52
CA ALA A 268 -8.76 -20.19 1.84
C ALA A 268 -9.34 -19.73 3.18
N ASP A 269 -10.63 -19.97 3.43
CA ASP A 269 -11.33 -19.84 4.74
C ASP A 269 -10.96 -18.64 5.65
N GLY A 270 -10.58 -17.51 5.05
CA GLY A 270 -10.19 -16.30 5.76
C GLY A 270 -8.71 -16.16 6.12
N LEU A 271 -7.81 -16.99 5.61
CA LEU A 271 -6.36 -16.80 5.67
C LEU A 271 -5.77 -16.78 4.26
N ALA A 272 -5.10 -15.67 3.93
CA ALA A 272 -4.21 -15.53 2.80
C ALA A 272 -2.75 -15.57 3.30
N LEU A 273 -1.94 -16.42 2.69
CA LEU A 273 -0.59 -16.75 3.09
C LEU A 273 0.36 -16.52 1.91
N PHE A 274 1.37 -15.67 2.10
CA PHE A 274 2.33 -15.30 1.06
C PHE A 274 3.78 -15.38 1.54
N GLY A 275 4.69 -15.67 0.61
CA GLY A 275 6.13 -15.52 0.81
C GLY A 275 6.62 -14.09 0.51
N PRO A 276 7.70 -13.61 1.16
CA PRO A 276 8.24 -12.25 1.05
C PRO A 276 9.21 -12.10 -0.14
N GLY A 277 9.04 -12.89 -1.21
CA GLY A 277 10.05 -13.04 -2.27
C GLY A 277 10.52 -11.73 -2.90
N THR A 278 9.63 -10.73 -2.97
CA THR A 278 9.91 -9.38 -3.49
C THR A 278 9.74 -8.29 -2.44
N LEU A 279 9.59 -8.64 -1.15
CA LEU A 279 9.28 -7.67 -0.09
C LEU A 279 10.38 -6.60 0.05
N TYR A 280 11.63 -6.92 -0.29
CA TYR A 280 12.76 -5.97 -0.29
C TYR A 280 12.59 -4.79 -1.26
N ILE A 281 11.66 -4.88 -2.21
CA ILE A 281 11.35 -3.83 -3.19
C ILE A 281 10.25 -2.90 -2.66
N TRP A 282 9.42 -3.36 -1.72
CA TRP A 282 8.25 -2.61 -1.27
C TRP A 282 8.65 -1.38 -0.45
N PRO A 283 7.99 -0.23 -0.60
CA PRO A 283 8.34 0.96 0.17
C PRO A 283 8.03 0.78 1.66
N GLU A 284 8.86 1.36 2.54
CA GLU A 284 8.60 1.38 3.99
C GLU A 284 7.66 2.53 4.39
N SER A 285 7.63 3.60 3.59
CA SER A 285 6.88 4.82 3.86
C SER A 285 6.30 5.46 2.59
N LEU A 286 5.40 6.44 2.76
CA LEU A 286 4.88 7.20 1.63
C LEU A 286 5.96 8.04 0.93
N ASP A 287 7.02 8.41 1.65
CA ASP A 287 8.12 9.20 1.10
C ASP A 287 8.92 8.37 0.07
N ASP A 288 9.05 7.07 0.31
CA ASP A 288 9.75 6.13 -0.59
C ASP A 288 8.91 5.73 -1.80
N LEU A 289 7.58 5.88 -1.72
CA LEU A 289 6.64 5.31 -2.68
C LEU A 289 6.89 5.79 -4.12
N THR A 290 7.14 7.08 -4.31
CA THR A 290 7.41 7.64 -5.65
C THR A 290 8.68 7.03 -6.24
N THR A 291 9.73 6.92 -5.42
CA THR A 291 11.00 6.30 -5.83
C THR A 291 10.79 4.85 -6.24
N VAL A 292 10.08 4.06 -5.43
CA VAL A 292 9.81 2.64 -5.74
C VAL A 292 8.96 2.48 -7.01
N LEU A 293 7.86 3.24 -7.13
CA LEU A 293 6.95 3.14 -8.28
C LEU A 293 7.55 3.64 -9.60
N THR A 294 8.68 4.36 -9.54
CA THR A 294 9.40 4.84 -10.73
C THR A 294 10.75 4.16 -10.94
N ASN A 295 11.14 3.22 -10.06
CA ASN A 295 12.42 2.52 -10.17
C ASN A 295 12.40 1.52 -11.34
N THR A 296 13.07 1.89 -12.43
CA THR A 296 13.21 1.08 -13.66
C THR A 296 14.47 0.22 -13.70
N GLU A 297 15.24 0.16 -12.62
CA GLU A 297 16.37 -0.75 -12.49
C GLU A 297 15.92 -2.20 -12.66
N LYS A 298 16.82 -3.03 -13.20
CA LYS A 298 16.54 -4.44 -13.45
C LYS A 298 16.85 -5.27 -12.21
N VAL A 299 15.96 -6.19 -11.88
CA VAL A 299 16.20 -7.18 -10.82
C VAL A 299 17.32 -8.12 -11.27
N ASP A 300 18.30 -8.35 -10.40
CA ASP A 300 19.30 -9.41 -10.61
C ASP A 300 18.64 -10.77 -10.37
N ARG A 301 18.04 -11.30 -11.43
CA ARG A 301 17.34 -12.60 -11.47
C ARG A 301 18.25 -13.80 -11.24
N ARG A 302 19.57 -13.61 -11.14
CA ARG A 302 20.49 -14.67 -10.73
C ARG A 302 20.65 -14.74 -9.22
N ARG A 303 20.27 -13.69 -8.49
CA ARG A 303 20.41 -13.59 -7.03
C ARG A 303 19.09 -13.48 -6.29
N PHE A 304 18.07 -12.92 -6.92
CA PHE A 304 16.78 -12.64 -6.30
C PHE A 304 15.60 -13.10 -7.16
N MET A 305 14.48 -13.39 -6.48
CA MET A 305 13.21 -13.71 -7.13
C MET A 305 12.69 -12.49 -7.90
N ASP A 306 12.12 -12.75 -9.06
CA ASP A 306 11.44 -11.78 -9.91
C ASP A 306 10.06 -12.29 -10.29
N ASP A 307 9.03 -11.72 -9.70
CA ASP A 307 7.62 -12.04 -9.93
C ASP A 307 6.90 -10.96 -10.76
N SER A 308 7.65 -10.18 -11.54
CA SER A 308 7.11 -9.05 -12.30
C SER A 308 6.45 -9.40 -13.63
N ALA A 309 6.14 -10.67 -13.91
CA ALA A 309 5.54 -11.12 -15.17
C ALA A 309 6.30 -10.59 -16.41
N HIS A 310 7.61 -10.88 -16.48
CA HIS A 310 8.53 -10.53 -17.57
C HIS A 310 8.90 -9.04 -17.74
N ARG A 311 8.53 -8.17 -16.79
CA ARG A 311 8.94 -6.74 -16.83
C ARG A 311 10.38 -6.55 -16.33
N TRP A 312 10.80 -7.40 -15.39
CA TRP A 312 12.13 -7.51 -14.80
C TRP A 312 12.61 -6.27 -14.06
N THR A 313 11.71 -5.33 -13.75
CA THR A 313 12.05 -4.06 -13.10
C THR A 313 11.56 -4.04 -11.66
N PHE A 314 12.21 -3.22 -10.82
CA PHE A 314 11.83 -3.04 -9.42
C PHE A 314 10.37 -2.60 -9.28
N TRP A 315 9.96 -1.52 -9.95
CA TRP A 315 8.58 -1.02 -9.86
C TRP A 315 7.51 -2.07 -10.21
N ALA A 316 7.86 -3.06 -11.04
CA ALA A 316 6.94 -4.07 -11.53
C ALA A 316 6.85 -5.32 -10.64
N ASN A 317 7.72 -5.42 -9.63
CA ASN A 317 7.74 -6.44 -8.58
C ASN A 317 7.10 -5.95 -7.26
N TYR A 318 6.68 -4.69 -7.23
CA TYR A 318 5.86 -4.13 -6.17
C TYR A 318 4.38 -4.52 -6.36
#